data_AF-A0A1U7V2V2-F1
#
_entry.id   AF-A0A1U7V2V2-F1
#
_cell.length_a   1.000
_cell.length_b   1.000
_cell.length_c   1.000
_cell.angle_alpha   90.00
_cell.angle_beta   90.00
_cell.angle_gamma   90.00
#
_symmetry.space_group_name_H-M   'P 1'
#
loop_
_entity.id
_entity.type
_entity.pdbx_description
1 polymer ?
#
loop_
_entity_poly.entity_id
_entity_poly.type
_entity_poly.pdbx_seq_one_letter_code
_entity_poly.pdbx_strand_id
1 'polypeptide(L)'
;MEIYNSLFPFYLPADCDQAQPKYNTKSAQQGWSWPEKLRETYCSCRRNSHFKNCSGDDIAMYQPGKQGFILKKLADLENMHKSGVGAKFISPPSGFRGNEKVLKGELFVEEYAEKQLYSFLDYISSGFELSFMVAVDFTASNGNPRDPGSLHYIDPCGCLNAYQRAIMEVGDVIQFYDSDKRFPAWGFGGRAYSGTVSHCFNLAGSPGAFENFTLSGPTLFGHVVNKAAEIAAESLKYNQRKYFVLLIITDGVLTDMQETKDALVRASDLPLSILIVGVGSADFTQMEILDADNGHRLESSTGRVATRDIVQFVPMREVHSGQISVVQALLEELPGQFLTYMRCRNIRPHNVAAA
;
A
#
# COMPACT_ATOMS: atom_id res chain seq x y z
N MET A 1 -16.80 23.71 -15.47
CA MET A 1 -16.00 22.52 -15.81
C MET A 1 -15.62 21.88 -14.48
N GLU A 2 -16.49 21.23 -13.72
CA GLU A 2 -17.49 20.20 -14.08
C GLU A 2 -16.91 19.10 -14.97
N ILE A 3 -17.04 17.86 -14.48
CA ILE A 3 -16.58 16.56 -14.99
C ILE A 3 -15.19 16.14 -14.48
N TYR A 4 -15.12 15.55 -13.27
CA TYR A 4 -14.11 14.52 -12.89
C TYR A 4 -14.53 13.72 -11.64
N ASN A 5 -15.82 13.37 -11.51
CA ASN A 5 -16.35 12.64 -10.35
C ASN A 5 -17.06 11.31 -10.71
N SER A 6 -16.70 10.65 -11.81
CA SER A 6 -17.50 9.51 -12.30
C SER A 6 -16.75 8.31 -12.88
N LEU A 7 -15.47 8.06 -12.55
CA LEU A 7 -14.74 6.89 -13.10
C LEU A 7 -13.85 6.09 -12.14
N PHE A 8 -14.02 6.23 -10.82
CA PHE A 8 -13.35 5.35 -9.86
C PHE A 8 -14.37 4.44 -9.15
N PRO A 9 -14.55 3.18 -9.55
CA PRO A 9 -14.92 2.16 -8.59
C PRO A 9 -13.66 1.91 -7.76
N PHE A 10 -13.52 2.60 -6.62
CA PHE A 10 -12.57 2.18 -5.59
C PHE A 10 -12.92 0.74 -5.21
N TYR A 11 -12.17 -0.23 -5.72
CA TYR A 11 -12.14 -1.57 -5.17
C TYR A 11 -11.32 -1.47 -3.88
N LEU A 12 -12.02 -1.33 -2.76
CA LEU A 12 -11.42 -1.54 -1.45
C LEU A 12 -11.10 -3.04 -1.29
N PRO A 13 -9.96 -3.41 -0.70
CA PRO A 13 -9.70 -4.77 -0.26
C PRO A 13 -10.84 -5.29 0.62
N ALA A 14 -11.12 -6.58 0.51
CA ALA A 14 -12.28 -7.26 1.09
C ALA A 14 -12.25 -7.41 2.63
N ASP A 15 -11.44 -6.63 3.33
CA ASP A 15 -11.47 -6.56 4.79
C ASP A 15 -12.27 -5.34 5.22
N CYS A 16 -13.59 -5.54 5.38
CA CYS A 16 -14.32 -4.75 6.36
C CYS A 16 -13.61 -4.97 7.70
N ASP A 17 -12.78 -4.02 8.13
CA ASP A 17 -12.21 -3.92 9.48
C ASP A 17 -13.39 -3.93 10.50
N GLN A 18 -13.88 -5.11 10.84
CA GLN A 18 -14.85 -5.30 11.92
C GLN A 18 -14.14 -5.03 13.25
N ALA A 19 -14.79 -4.31 14.17
CA ALA A 19 -14.26 -4.21 15.53
C ALA A 19 -14.01 -5.61 16.09
N GLN A 20 -12.79 -5.84 16.57
CA GLN A 20 -12.44 -7.10 17.19
C GLN A 20 -12.76 -7.06 18.68
N PRO A 21 -13.57 -8.00 19.21
CA PRO A 21 -13.90 -8.04 20.62
C PRO A 21 -12.66 -8.41 21.46
N LYS A 22 -12.42 -7.69 22.56
CA LYS A 22 -11.48 -8.14 23.60
C LYS A 22 -12.25 -9.06 24.55
N TYR A 23 -12.04 -10.36 24.42
CA TYR A 23 -12.68 -11.35 25.29
C TYR A 23 -12.09 -11.30 26.71
N ASN A 24 -12.94 -10.96 27.70
CA ASN A 24 -12.66 -11.23 29.10
C ASN A 24 -13.52 -12.43 29.55
N THR A 25 -12.88 -13.57 29.81
CA THR A 25 -13.56 -14.85 30.07
C THR A 25 -14.26 -14.94 31.44
N LYS A 26 -14.27 -13.85 32.23
CA LYS A 26 -14.81 -13.82 33.60
C LYS A 26 -15.97 -12.83 33.83
N SER A 27 -16.44 -12.10 32.81
CA SER A 27 -17.54 -11.14 32.96
C SER A 27 -18.60 -11.30 31.88
N ALA A 28 -19.87 -11.08 32.23
CA ALA A 28 -20.98 -10.95 31.26
C ALA A 28 -20.89 -9.65 30.42
N GLN A 29 -19.88 -8.82 30.69
CA GLN A 29 -19.52 -7.61 29.94
C GLN A 29 -18.37 -7.93 28.98
N GLN A 30 -18.53 -7.53 27.72
CA GLN A 30 -17.51 -7.63 26.68
C GLN A 30 -17.05 -6.22 26.30
N GLY A 31 -15.74 -5.98 26.37
CA GLY A 31 -15.13 -4.72 25.94
C GLY A 31 -14.77 -4.77 24.45
N TRP A 32 -14.95 -3.67 23.76
CA TRP A 32 -14.65 -3.52 22.33
C TRP A 32 -13.69 -2.37 22.12
N SER A 33 -12.68 -2.58 21.27
CA SER A 33 -11.87 -1.49 20.74
C SER A 33 -12.13 -1.39 19.24
N TRP A 34 -12.65 -0.24 18.80
CA TRP A 34 -12.87 0.05 17.39
C TRP A 34 -11.56 0.54 16.75
N PRO A 35 -11.20 0.09 15.53
CA PRO A 35 -10.08 0.65 14.80
C PRO A 35 -10.34 2.12 14.44
N GLU A 36 -9.28 2.94 14.37
CA GLU A 36 -9.32 4.40 14.18
C GLU A 36 -9.93 4.89 12.84
N LYS A 37 -10.33 3.97 11.96
CA LYS A 37 -10.66 4.23 10.53
C LYS A 37 -12.12 4.59 10.22
N LEU A 38 -12.99 4.85 11.20
CA LEU A 38 -14.43 5.00 10.96
C LEU A 38 -14.84 6.12 9.98
N ARG A 39 -13.98 7.12 9.69
CA ARG A 39 -14.29 8.22 8.75
C ARG A 39 -13.95 7.95 7.28
N GLU A 40 -13.11 6.96 6.95
CA GLU A 40 -12.72 6.70 5.54
C GLU A 40 -13.54 5.60 4.86
N THR A 41 -14.30 4.81 5.62
CA THR A 41 -15.17 3.75 5.07
C THR A 41 -16.49 4.34 4.59
N TYR A 42 -16.51 4.98 3.42
CA TYR A 42 -17.77 5.16 2.71
C TYR A 42 -18.37 3.78 2.41
N CYS A 43 -19.61 3.56 2.85
CA CYS A 43 -20.38 2.34 2.62
C CYS A 43 -20.31 1.87 1.15
N SER A 44 -19.51 0.85 0.87
CA SER A 44 -19.61 0.04 -0.34
C SER A 44 -20.66 -1.05 -0.11
N CYS A 45 -21.88 -0.80 -0.57
CA CYS A 45 -22.96 -1.80 -0.55
C CYS A 45 -22.99 -2.52 -1.91
N ARG A 46 -22.44 -3.74 -2.01
CA ARG A 46 -22.60 -4.58 -3.21
C ARG A 46 -24.06 -4.97 -3.37
N ARG A 47 -24.61 -4.75 -4.58
CA ARG A 47 -25.90 -5.28 -5.03
C ARG A 47 -25.86 -6.81 -5.03
N ASN A 48 -26.32 -7.44 -3.95
CA ASN A 48 -27.29 -8.53 -4.03
C ASN A 48 -27.72 -8.96 -2.62
N SER A 49 -29.02 -9.20 -2.50
CA SER A 49 -29.78 -9.66 -1.33
C SER A 49 -30.05 -8.64 -0.20
N HIS A 50 -31.24 -8.03 -0.30
CA HIS A 50 -32.10 -7.54 0.79
C HIS A 50 -31.46 -6.75 1.96
N PHE A 51 -30.91 -5.56 1.73
CA PHE A 51 -30.78 -4.54 2.79
C PHE A 51 -31.19 -3.16 2.27
N LYS A 52 -32.04 -2.47 3.05
CA LYS A 52 -32.53 -1.10 2.76
C LYS A 52 -31.38 -0.10 2.90
N ASN A 53 -31.33 0.87 1.98
CA ASN A 53 -30.49 2.06 2.01
C ASN A 53 -30.30 2.61 3.44
N CYS A 54 -29.07 2.55 3.96
CA CYS A 54 -28.67 3.37 5.11
C CYS A 54 -28.10 4.68 4.55
N SER A 55 -28.67 5.81 4.96
CA SER A 55 -28.22 7.14 4.55
C SER A 55 -27.06 7.60 5.44
N GLY A 56 -25.91 7.90 4.83
CA GLY A 56 -25.00 8.95 5.26
C GLY A 56 -24.06 8.69 6.45
N ASP A 57 -24.57 8.37 7.65
CA ASP A 57 -23.77 8.46 8.90
C ASP A 57 -24.13 7.40 9.96
N ASP A 58 -24.94 6.40 9.60
CA ASP A 58 -25.43 5.40 10.54
C ASP A 58 -24.41 4.27 10.74
N ILE A 59 -23.99 4.04 11.99
CA ILE A 59 -23.11 2.94 12.40
C ILE A 59 -23.98 1.77 12.88
N ALA A 60 -23.84 0.63 12.21
CA ALA A 60 -24.48 -0.63 12.60
C ALA A 60 -23.55 -1.45 13.52
N MET A 61 -24.04 -1.80 14.70
CA MET A 61 -23.30 -2.61 15.69
C MET A 61 -24.08 -3.87 16.02
N TYR A 62 -23.44 -5.03 15.94
CA TYR A 62 -24.07 -6.34 16.10
C TYR A 62 -23.70 -7.00 17.43
N GLN A 63 -24.66 -7.73 18.00
CA GLN A 63 -24.44 -8.49 19.23
C GLN A 63 -23.74 -9.83 18.91
N PRO A 64 -22.62 -10.18 19.56
CA PRO A 64 -21.92 -11.44 19.30
C PRO A 64 -22.79 -12.67 19.57
N GLY A 65 -22.75 -13.61 18.62
CA GLY A 65 -23.47 -14.89 18.74
C GLY A 65 -25.00 -14.76 18.79
N LYS A 66 -25.56 -13.57 18.51
CA LYS A 66 -27.01 -13.32 18.47
C LYS A 66 -27.36 -12.49 17.25
N GLN A 67 -28.63 -12.55 16.82
CA GLN A 67 -29.14 -11.71 15.73
C GLN A 67 -29.50 -10.28 16.18
N GLY A 68 -28.93 -9.76 17.27
CA GLY A 68 -29.22 -8.39 17.74
C GLY A 68 -28.38 -7.34 17.01
N PHE A 69 -28.95 -6.18 16.70
CA PHE A 69 -28.21 -5.04 16.16
C PHE A 69 -28.65 -3.70 16.78
N ILE A 70 -27.81 -2.68 16.65
CA ILE A 70 -28.06 -1.27 16.99
C ILE A 70 -27.65 -0.42 15.79
N LEU A 71 -28.48 0.55 15.41
CA LEU A 71 -28.14 1.60 14.46
C LEU A 71 -28.07 2.93 15.21
N LYS A 72 -26.92 3.61 15.15
CA LYS A 72 -26.69 4.90 15.81
C LYS A 72 -25.86 5.81 14.94
N LYS A 73 -26.13 7.13 15.03
CA LYS A 73 -25.26 8.14 14.42
C LYS A 73 -24.05 8.39 15.31
N LEU A 74 -22.98 8.95 14.75
CA LEU A 74 -21.79 9.40 15.52
C LEU A 74 -22.15 10.33 16.69
N ALA A 75 -23.06 11.28 16.47
CA ALA A 75 -23.54 12.18 17.51
C ALA A 75 -24.26 11.44 18.66
N ASP A 76 -24.93 10.33 18.37
CA ASP A 76 -25.56 9.52 19.41
C ASP A 76 -24.52 8.78 20.25
N LEU A 77 -23.43 8.31 19.66
CA LEU A 77 -22.33 7.66 20.39
C LEU A 77 -21.63 8.63 21.34
N GLU A 78 -21.39 9.86 20.89
CA GLU A 78 -20.85 10.94 21.74
C GLU A 78 -21.80 11.22 22.92
N ASN A 79 -23.10 11.31 22.66
CA ASN A 79 -24.10 11.52 23.70
C ASN A 79 -24.20 10.34 24.68
N MET A 80 -24.10 9.09 24.19
CA MET A 80 -24.07 7.88 25.03
C MET A 80 -22.84 7.88 25.95
N HIS A 81 -21.69 8.32 25.45
CA HIS A 81 -20.49 8.48 26.27
C HIS A 81 -20.67 9.56 27.35
N LYS A 82 -21.12 10.77 26.96
CA LYS A 82 -21.33 11.90 27.88
C LYS A 82 -22.38 11.62 28.95
N SER A 83 -23.44 10.91 28.59
CA SER A 83 -24.56 10.60 29.50
C SER A 83 -24.35 9.34 30.32
N GLY A 84 -23.44 8.45 29.91
CA GLY A 84 -23.28 7.11 30.48
C GLY A 84 -24.47 6.18 30.25
N VAL A 85 -25.40 6.54 29.35
CA VAL A 85 -26.63 5.78 29.09
C VAL A 85 -26.39 4.76 27.98
N GLY A 86 -26.73 3.49 28.27
CA GLY A 86 -26.63 2.40 27.32
C GLY A 86 -27.77 2.36 26.30
N ALA A 87 -27.49 1.82 25.11
CA ALA A 87 -28.48 1.57 24.07
C ALA A 87 -28.84 0.09 24.01
N LYS A 88 -30.14 -0.23 23.93
CA LYS A 88 -30.61 -1.63 23.85
C LYS A 88 -30.51 -2.17 22.43
N PHE A 89 -30.08 -3.43 22.30
CA PHE A 89 -30.10 -4.13 21.01
C PHE A 89 -31.51 -4.43 20.54
N ILE A 90 -31.70 -4.50 19.22
CA ILE A 90 -32.97 -4.82 18.57
C ILE A 90 -32.77 -6.08 17.71
N SER A 91 -33.71 -7.02 17.73
CA SER A 91 -33.69 -8.16 16.81
C SER A 91 -34.38 -7.81 15.48
N PRO A 92 -33.89 -8.31 14.33
CA PRO A 92 -34.57 -8.16 13.06
C PRO A 92 -35.94 -8.84 13.11
N PRO A 93 -36.91 -8.34 12.32
CA PRO A 93 -38.26 -8.88 12.28
C PRO A 93 -38.25 -10.33 11.78
N SER A 94 -38.82 -11.25 12.55
CA SER A 94 -38.97 -12.65 12.15
C SER A 94 -40.25 -12.84 11.30
N GLY A 95 -40.10 -12.85 9.97
CA GLY A 95 -41.16 -13.09 9.00
C GLY A 95 -41.88 -11.83 8.48
N PHE A 96 -42.78 -11.98 7.49
CA PHE A 96 -43.48 -10.88 6.78
C PHE A 96 -44.37 -9.98 7.68
N ARG A 97 -44.62 -10.37 8.93
CA ARG A 97 -45.34 -9.60 9.96
C ARG A 97 -44.62 -9.60 11.32
N GLY A 98 -43.30 -9.76 11.32
CA GLY A 98 -42.51 -9.74 12.55
C GLY A 98 -42.34 -8.33 13.09
N ASN A 99 -42.60 -8.12 14.38
CA ASN A 99 -42.22 -6.88 15.07
C ASN A 99 -40.76 -6.97 15.52
N GLU A 100 -40.06 -5.84 15.48
CA GLU A 100 -38.77 -5.66 16.13
C GLU A 100 -38.92 -5.90 17.65
N LYS A 101 -38.00 -6.66 18.24
CA LYS A 101 -37.98 -6.90 19.68
C LYS A 101 -36.75 -6.26 20.30
N VAL A 102 -36.98 -5.51 21.37
CA VAL A 102 -35.91 -4.96 22.21
C VAL A 102 -35.32 -6.11 23.04
N LEU A 103 -34.02 -6.31 22.91
CA LEU A 103 -33.26 -7.33 23.63
C LEU A 103 -32.81 -6.81 25.00
N LYS A 104 -32.47 -7.74 25.91
CA LYS A 104 -31.98 -7.40 27.26
C LYS A 104 -30.55 -6.86 27.28
N GLY A 105 -29.78 -7.07 26.20
CA GLY A 105 -28.41 -6.58 26.10
C GLY A 105 -28.40 -5.07 25.86
N GLU A 106 -27.46 -4.39 26.51
CA GLU A 106 -27.21 -2.96 26.33
C GLU A 106 -25.77 -2.73 25.91
N LEU A 107 -25.57 -1.73 25.05
CA LEU A 107 -24.28 -1.24 24.59
C LEU A 107 -23.98 0.08 25.29
N PHE A 108 -22.79 0.18 25.89
CA PHE A 108 -22.28 1.41 26.50
C PHE A 108 -21.08 1.91 25.72
N VAL A 109 -20.87 3.23 25.72
CA VAL A 109 -19.67 3.87 25.15
C VAL A 109 -18.79 4.33 26.31
N GLU A 110 -17.81 3.51 26.67
CA GLU A 110 -16.92 3.78 27.81
C GLU A 110 -15.92 4.91 27.51
N GLU A 111 -15.45 5.03 26.27
CA GLU A 111 -14.52 6.05 25.83
C GLU A 111 -14.95 6.58 24.46
N TYR A 112 -14.92 7.90 24.29
CA TYR A 112 -15.14 8.57 23.01
C TYR A 112 -14.02 9.58 22.76
N ALA A 113 -13.31 9.42 21.66
CA ALA A 113 -12.25 10.34 21.24
C ALA A 113 -12.42 10.68 19.75
N GLU A 114 -12.66 11.95 19.46
CA GLU A 114 -12.61 12.44 18.08
C GLU A 114 -11.14 12.66 17.67
N LYS A 115 -10.73 12.04 16.57
CA LYS A 115 -9.39 12.22 16.00
C LYS A 115 -9.51 12.88 14.63
N GLN A 116 -8.80 13.97 14.44
CA GLN A 116 -8.60 14.56 13.13
C GLN A 116 -7.72 13.62 12.30
N LEU A 117 -8.24 13.16 11.16
CA LEU A 117 -7.48 12.42 10.16
C LEU A 117 -7.00 13.41 9.10
N TYR A 118 -5.79 13.16 8.60
CA TYR A 118 -5.18 13.93 7.53
C TYR A 118 -5.12 13.06 6.28
N SER A 119 -5.48 13.65 5.14
CA SER A 119 -5.36 13.04 3.82
C SER A 119 -3.90 13.04 3.35
N PHE A 120 -3.59 12.22 2.34
CA PHE A 120 -2.27 12.21 1.73
C PHE A 120 -1.83 13.60 1.24
N LEU A 121 -2.74 14.34 0.61
CA LEU A 121 -2.47 15.68 0.10
C LEU A 121 -2.21 16.71 1.20
N ASP A 122 -2.78 16.53 2.40
CA ASP A 122 -2.48 17.40 3.55
C ASP A 122 -1.00 17.30 3.95
N TYR A 123 -0.41 16.10 3.87
CA TYR A 123 1.02 15.93 4.12
C TYR A 123 1.87 16.55 3.02
N ILE A 124 1.57 16.26 1.75
CA ILE A 124 2.32 16.81 0.62
C ILE A 124 2.29 18.35 0.63
N SER A 125 1.11 18.95 0.83
CA SER A 125 0.96 20.41 0.93
C SER A 125 1.63 21.02 2.16
N SER A 126 1.85 20.25 3.22
CA SER A 126 2.62 20.68 4.41
C SER A 126 4.14 20.59 4.25
N GLY A 127 4.63 20.16 3.08
CA GLY A 127 6.05 20.04 2.77
C GLY A 127 6.66 18.68 3.13
N PHE A 128 5.87 17.61 3.14
CA PHE A 128 6.43 16.26 3.03
C PHE A 128 6.79 15.98 1.56
N GLU A 129 7.96 15.39 1.36
CA GLU A 129 8.49 15.07 0.05
C GLU A 129 8.47 13.56 -0.18
N LEU A 130 8.13 13.15 -1.40
CA LEU A 130 8.36 11.77 -1.85
C LEU A 130 9.68 11.72 -2.61
N SER A 131 10.65 10.96 -2.12
CA SER A 131 11.95 10.79 -2.76
C SER A 131 12.00 9.45 -3.48
N PHE A 132 12.11 9.49 -4.80
CA PHE A 132 12.07 8.27 -5.61
C PHE A 132 13.48 7.72 -5.88
N MET A 133 13.58 6.41 -5.86
CA MET A 133 14.79 5.65 -6.18
C MET A 133 14.44 4.62 -7.24
N VAL A 134 15.38 4.28 -8.13
CA VAL A 134 15.16 3.33 -9.23
C VAL A 134 16.15 2.19 -9.14
N ALA A 135 15.68 0.96 -9.32
CA ALA A 135 16.48 -0.24 -9.45
C ALA A 135 16.08 -0.98 -10.74
N VAL A 136 17.05 -1.19 -11.63
CA VAL A 136 16.86 -1.84 -12.93
C VAL A 136 17.49 -3.22 -12.92
N ASP A 137 16.76 -4.21 -13.41
CA ASP A 137 17.21 -5.59 -13.54
C ASP A 137 18.19 -5.75 -14.71
N PHE A 138 19.40 -6.24 -14.42
CA PHE A 138 20.47 -6.56 -15.38
C PHE A 138 20.73 -8.08 -15.44
N THR A 139 19.71 -8.90 -15.23
CA THR A 139 19.83 -10.36 -15.33
C THR A 139 19.74 -10.84 -16.79
N ALA A 140 20.30 -12.01 -17.05
CA ALA A 140 20.44 -12.60 -18.38
C ALA A 140 19.12 -13.07 -18.99
N SER A 141 18.06 -13.22 -18.20
CA SER A 141 16.70 -13.52 -18.69
C SER A 141 16.18 -12.46 -19.66
N ASN A 142 16.68 -11.22 -19.56
CA ASN A 142 16.35 -10.12 -20.45
C ASN A 142 16.88 -10.29 -21.88
N GLY A 143 17.74 -11.27 -22.15
CA GLY A 143 18.39 -11.49 -23.44
C GLY A 143 19.49 -10.48 -23.74
N ASN A 144 20.42 -10.82 -24.64
CA ASN A 144 21.57 -9.98 -24.96
C ASN A 144 21.12 -8.61 -25.53
N PRO A 145 21.53 -7.46 -24.95
CA PRO A 145 21.08 -6.13 -25.39
C PRO A 145 21.39 -5.77 -26.85
N ARG A 146 22.26 -6.54 -27.51
CA ARG A 146 22.55 -6.40 -28.95
C ARG A 146 21.50 -7.04 -29.85
N ASP A 147 20.67 -7.92 -29.30
CA ASP A 147 19.66 -8.66 -30.05
C ASP A 147 18.34 -7.87 -30.02
N PRO A 148 17.67 -7.67 -31.18
CA PRO A 148 16.39 -6.94 -31.25
C PRO A 148 15.26 -7.52 -30.40
N GLY A 149 15.37 -8.79 -29.99
CA GLY A 149 14.40 -9.45 -29.11
C GLY A 149 14.66 -9.23 -27.61
N SER A 150 15.77 -8.59 -27.23
CA SER A 150 16.09 -8.30 -25.83
C SER A 150 15.19 -7.22 -25.25
N LEU A 151 14.82 -7.36 -23.98
CA LEU A 151 14.10 -6.33 -23.24
C LEU A 151 14.96 -5.08 -22.98
N HIS A 152 16.29 -5.22 -23.05
CA HIS A 152 17.27 -4.15 -22.97
C HIS A 152 17.77 -3.65 -24.33
N TYR A 153 17.19 -4.11 -25.44
CA TYR A 153 17.59 -3.66 -26.77
C TYR A 153 17.45 -2.15 -26.89
N ILE A 154 18.49 -1.48 -27.41
CA ILE A 154 18.44 -0.05 -27.70
C ILE A 154 18.18 0.10 -29.20
N ASP A 155 16.95 0.45 -29.56
CA ASP A 155 16.55 0.59 -30.95
C ASP A 155 17.25 1.80 -31.62
N PRO A 156 18.03 1.60 -32.70
CA PRO A 156 18.66 2.70 -33.43
C PRO A 156 17.67 3.73 -34.00
N CYS A 157 16.41 3.34 -34.21
CA CYS A 157 15.33 4.23 -34.67
C CYS A 157 14.75 5.09 -33.54
N GLY A 158 15.16 4.89 -32.28
CA GLY A 158 14.71 5.65 -31.12
C GLY A 158 13.46 5.11 -30.43
N CYS A 159 12.96 3.92 -30.82
CA CYS A 159 11.88 3.27 -30.10
C CYS A 159 12.34 2.85 -28.70
N LEU A 160 11.57 3.23 -27.68
CA LEU A 160 11.86 2.88 -26.29
C LEU A 160 11.59 1.40 -26.05
N ASN A 161 12.54 0.73 -25.39
CA ASN A 161 12.34 -0.62 -24.89
C ASN A 161 11.44 -0.65 -23.64
N ALA A 162 11.14 -1.86 -23.15
CA ALA A 162 10.19 -2.04 -22.06
C ALA A 162 10.62 -1.34 -20.75
N TYR A 163 11.92 -1.37 -20.42
CA TYR A 163 12.46 -0.68 -19.26
C TYR A 163 12.42 0.84 -19.42
N GLN A 164 12.86 1.36 -20.57
CA GLN A 164 12.84 2.79 -20.87
C GLN A 164 11.42 3.34 -20.82
N ARG A 165 10.46 2.61 -21.39
CA ARG A 165 9.05 2.96 -21.36
C ARG A 165 8.49 2.96 -19.94
N ALA A 166 8.75 1.92 -19.15
CA ALA A 166 8.33 1.88 -17.75
C ALA A 166 8.91 3.04 -16.94
N ILE A 167 10.21 3.35 -17.09
CA ILE A 167 10.85 4.49 -16.42
C ILE A 167 10.19 5.80 -16.83
N MET A 168 9.89 6.01 -18.11
CA MET A 168 9.24 7.23 -18.58
C MET A 168 7.81 7.34 -18.07
N GLU A 169 6.99 6.30 -18.25
CA GLU A 169 5.59 6.31 -17.85
C GLU A 169 5.42 6.49 -16.33
N VAL A 170 6.23 5.78 -15.53
CA VAL A 170 6.23 5.96 -14.07
C VAL A 170 6.80 7.32 -13.71
N GLY A 171 7.95 7.67 -14.28
CA GLY A 171 8.67 8.93 -14.09
C GLY A 171 7.81 10.17 -14.32
N ASP A 172 6.97 10.16 -15.35
CA ASP A 172 6.04 11.24 -15.70
C ASP A 172 4.99 11.49 -14.62
N VAL A 173 4.64 10.49 -13.81
CA VAL A 173 3.72 10.63 -12.69
C VAL A 173 4.47 11.04 -11.42
N ILE A 174 5.53 10.31 -11.09
CA ILE A 174 6.17 10.40 -9.77
C ILE A 174 7.03 11.67 -9.60
N GLN A 175 7.57 12.22 -10.69
CA GLN A 175 8.42 13.41 -10.63
C GLN A 175 7.73 14.67 -10.10
N PHE A 176 6.39 14.69 -10.08
CA PHE A 176 5.61 15.80 -9.52
C PHE A 176 5.61 15.81 -7.99
N TYR A 177 5.94 14.69 -7.36
CA TYR A 177 5.96 14.53 -5.90
C TYR A 177 7.38 14.60 -5.31
N ASP A 178 8.42 14.61 -6.17
CA ASP A 178 9.82 14.78 -5.80
C ASP A 178 10.25 16.23 -6.05
N SER A 179 10.72 16.90 -4.99
CA SER A 179 11.07 18.32 -5.05
C SER A 179 12.41 18.60 -5.71
N ASP A 180 13.40 17.71 -5.53
CA ASP A 180 14.76 17.91 -6.06
C ASP A 180 14.97 17.22 -7.41
N LYS A 181 14.08 16.28 -7.77
CA LYS A 181 14.09 15.50 -9.01
C LYS A 181 15.42 14.76 -9.20
N ARG A 182 16.08 14.38 -8.10
CA ARG A 182 17.32 13.60 -8.11
C ARG A 182 17.00 12.19 -7.67
N PHE A 183 16.98 11.29 -8.64
CA PHE A 183 16.65 9.89 -8.42
C PHE A 183 17.94 9.06 -8.31
N PRO A 184 18.28 8.52 -7.12
CA PRO A 184 19.29 7.47 -7.03
C PRO A 184 18.88 6.30 -7.92
N ALA A 185 19.79 5.85 -8.78
CA ALA A 185 19.53 4.80 -9.75
C ALA A 185 20.55 3.67 -9.61
N TRP A 186 20.08 2.44 -9.46
CA TRP A 186 20.90 1.25 -9.32
C TRP A 186 20.56 0.19 -10.37
N GLY A 187 21.54 -0.63 -10.71
CA GLY A 187 21.35 -1.90 -11.39
C GLY A 187 21.59 -3.07 -10.45
N PHE A 188 20.99 -4.23 -10.73
CA PHE A 188 21.22 -5.47 -9.99
C PHE A 188 21.26 -6.70 -10.90
N GLY A 189 22.00 -7.73 -10.52
CA GLY A 189 22.15 -8.96 -11.31
C GLY A 189 23.15 -8.86 -12.47
N GLY A 190 23.87 -7.74 -12.57
CA GLY A 190 24.88 -7.51 -13.61
C GLY A 190 26.27 -8.02 -13.19
N ARG A 191 27.08 -8.44 -14.16
CA ARG A 191 28.49 -8.82 -13.96
C ARG A 191 29.41 -7.72 -14.45
N ALA A 192 30.28 -7.22 -13.57
CA ALA A 192 31.31 -6.26 -13.93
C ALA A 192 32.40 -6.92 -14.78
N TYR A 193 33.18 -6.14 -15.54
CA TYR A 193 34.34 -6.65 -16.28
C TYR A 193 35.41 -7.36 -15.43
N SER A 194 35.47 -7.07 -14.13
CA SER A 194 36.31 -7.79 -13.17
C SER A 194 35.89 -9.25 -12.97
N GLY A 195 34.72 -9.65 -13.49
CA GLY A 195 34.13 -10.98 -13.33
C GLY A 195 33.17 -11.11 -12.14
N THR A 196 33.12 -10.11 -11.25
CA THR A 196 32.24 -10.11 -10.07
C THR A 196 30.79 -9.76 -10.43
N VAL A 197 29.83 -10.54 -9.94
CA VAL A 197 28.40 -10.21 -10.04
C VAL A 197 28.05 -9.21 -8.95
N SER A 198 27.37 -8.13 -9.32
CA SER A 198 26.84 -7.14 -8.39
C SER A 198 25.32 -7.13 -8.43
N HIS A 199 24.72 -7.14 -7.25
CA HIS A 199 23.27 -7.04 -7.04
C HIS A 199 22.84 -5.65 -6.56
N CYS A 200 23.75 -4.67 -6.55
CA CYS A 200 23.44 -3.26 -6.35
C CYS A 200 24.64 -2.42 -6.79
N PHE A 201 24.60 -1.86 -8.00
CA PHE A 201 25.63 -0.97 -8.53
C PHE A 201 25.02 0.34 -9.03
N ASN A 202 25.73 1.45 -8.92
CA ASN A 202 25.21 2.77 -9.29
C ASN A 202 25.16 2.96 -10.82
N LEU A 203 24.00 3.37 -11.34
CA LEU A 203 23.81 3.77 -12.74
C LEU A 203 24.09 5.27 -12.94
N ALA A 204 23.83 6.09 -11.92
CA ALA A 204 24.05 7.53 -11.94
C ALA A 204 25.50 7.86 -11.55
N GLY A 205 26.37 8.04 -12.55
CA GLY A 205 27.75 8.50 -12.36
C GLY A 205 28.80 7.76 -13.19
N SER A 206 28.43 6.73 -13.94
CA SER A 206 29.30 6.15 -14.97
C SER A 206 28.68 6.40 -16.35
N PRO A 207 29.28 7.25 -17.20
CA PRO A 207 29.00 7.14 -18.63
C PRO A 207 29.34 5.69 -19.01
N GLY A 208 28.33 4.94 -19.45
CA GLY A 208 28.48 3.52 -19.75
C GLY A 208 28.23 2.55 -18.60
N ALA A 209 27.28 2.77 -17.68
CA ALA A 209 26.85 1.69 -16.76
C ALA A 209 26.42 0.41 -17.52
N PHE A 210 25.72 0.58 -18.66
CA PHE A 210 25.44 -0.50 -19.63
C PHE A 210 26.70 -1.01 -20.36
N GLU A 211 27.75 -0.21 -20.43
CA GLU A 211 29.03 -0.62 -21.01
C GLU A 211 29.90 -1.36 -19.98
N ASN A 212 29.78 -1.08 -18.68
CA ASN A 212 30.62 -1.64 -17.61
C ASN A 212 30.08 -2.94 -17.01
N PHE A 213 28.81 -3.25 -17.25
CA PHE A 213 28.15 -4.45 -16.75
C PHE A 213 27.52 -5.25 -17.89
N THR A 214 27.76 -6.55 -17.89
CA THR A 214 27.06 -7.51 -18.76
C THR A 214 25.92 -8.17 -17.99
N LEU A 215 24.86 -8.56 -18.69
CA LEU A 215 23.75 -9.25 -18.05
C LEU A 215 24.20 -10.57 -17.41
N SER A 216 23.77 -10.85 -16.17
CA SER A 216 24.13 -12.07 -15.46
C SER A 216 22.98 -12.59 -14.60
N GLY A 217 23.12 -12.67 -13.29
CA GLY A 217 22.18 -13.29 -12.39
C GLY A 217 22.87 -13.84 -11.16
N PRO A 218 22.11 -14.30 -10.16
CA PRO A 218 20.64 -14.42 -10.14
C PRO A 218 19.87 -13.10 -9.94
N THR A 219 18.54 -13.16 -9.99
CA THR A 219 17.63 -12.04 -9.72
C THR A 219 17.39 -11.94 -8.22
N LEU A 220 18.01 -10.95 -7.56
CA LEU A 220 17.98 -10.76 -6.10
C LEU A 220 17.59 -9.33 -5.75
N PHE A 221 16.43 -9.14 -5.11
CA PHE A 221 15.96 -7.82 -4.67
C PHE A 221 16.53 -7.42 -3.30
N GLY A 222 16.91 -8.40 -2.46
CA GLY A 222 17.37 -8.15 -1.10
C GLY A 222 18.42 -7.04 -1.00
N HIS A 223 19.40 -7.02 -1.91
CA HIS A 223 20.45 -6.00 -1.93
C HIS A 223 19.93 -4.59 -2.21
N VAL A 224 19.08 -4.39 -3.23
CA VAL A 224 18.54 -3.07 -3.56
C VAL A 224 17.52 -2.60 -2.51
N VAL A 225 16.72 -3.52 -1.96
CA VAL A 225 15.79 -3.22 -0.85
C VAL A 225 16.56 -2.79 0.39
N ASN A 226 17.61 -3.53 0.78
CA ASN A 226 18.45 -3.15 1.90
C ASN A 226 19.13 -1.78 1.67
N LYS A 227 19.57 -1.49 0.45
CA LYS A 227 20.17 -0.18 0.12
C LYS A 227 19.18 0.98 0.26
N ALA A 228 17.96 0.81 -0.25
CA ALA A 228 16.89 1.79 -0.07
C ALA A 228 16.52 1.96 1.41
N ALA A 229 16.47 0.85 2.16
CA ALA A 229 16.23 0.86 3.60
C ALA A 229 17.32 1.61 4.36
N GLU A 230 18.61 1.44 4.02
CA GLU A 230 19.71 2.20 4.62
C GLU A 230 19.50 3.71 4.44
N ILE A 231 19.18 4.15 3.22
CA ILE A 231 18.95 5.57 2.91
C ILE A 231 17.74 6.11 3.67
N ALA A 232 16.63 5.36 3.69
CA ALA A 232 15.43 5.72 4.43
C ALA A 232 15.72 5.81 5.94
N ALA A 233 16.47 4.88 6.51
CA ALA A 233 16.87 4.88 7.92
C ALA A 233 17.81 6.04 8.26
N GLU A 234 18.74 6.40 7.37
CA GLU A 234 19.62 7.56 7.55
C GLU A 234 18.85 8.88 7.54
N SER A 235 17.84 9.01 6.67
CA SER A 235 17.00 10.22 6.59
C SER A 235 16.30 10.55 7.91
N LEU A 236 15.91 9.51 8.67
CA LEU A 236 15.27 9.66 9.98
C LEU A 236 16.19 10.31 11.01
N LYS A 237 17.51 10.09 10.93
CA LYS A 237 18.49 10.68 11.86
C LYS A 237 18.55 12.21 11.75
N TYR A 238 18.30 12.73 10.56
CA TYR A 238 18.33 14.17 10.28
C TYR A 238 16.94 14.80 10.30
N ASN A 239 15.93 14.06 10.76
CA ASN A 239 14.52 14.48 10.81
C ASN A 239 14.02 15.07 9.47
N GLN A 240 14.47 14.47 8.35
CA GLN A 240 14.03 14.88 7.03
C GLN A 240 12.57 14.45 6.84
N ARG A 241 11.72 15.34 6.31
CA ARG A 241 10.33 15.05 5.98
C ARG A 241 10.21 14.31 4.64
N LYS A 242 11.05 13.29 4.47
CA LYS A 242 11.15 12.50 3.25
C LYS A 242 10.51 11.14 3.47
N TYR A 243 9.66 10.75 2.54
CA TYR A 243 9.18 9.39 2.41
C TYR A 243 9.73 8.83 1.10
N PHE A 244 10.31 7.64 1.16
CA PHE A 244 11.05 7.07 0.04
C PHE A 244 10.18 6.09 -0.74
N VAL A 245 10.36 6.06 -2.05
CA VAL A 245 9.71 5.09 -2.93
C VAL A 245 10.78 4.44 -3.80
N LEU A 246 10.99 3.13 -3.64
CA LEU A 246 11.89 2.36 -4.49
C LEU A 246 11.10 1.74 -5.64
N LEU A 247 11.34 2.19 -6.86
CA LEU A 247 10.87 1.57 -8.10
C LEU A 247 11.84 0.45 -8.51
N ILE A 248 11.40 -0.79 -8.51
CA ILE A 248 12.13 -1.96 -9.02
C ILE A 248 11.50 -2.36 -10.35
N ILE A 249 12.27 -2.43 -11.44
CA ILE A 249 11.79 -2.89 -12.74
C ILE A 249 12.50 -4.21 -13.06
N THR A 250 11.74 -5.26 -13.36
CA THR A 250 12.24 -6.63 -13.60
C THR A 250 11.47 -7.35 -14.70
N ASP A 251 12.09 -8.33 -15.34
CA ASP A 251 11.44 -9.23 -16.30
C ASP A 251 10.89 -10.53 -15.69
N GLY A 252 10.99 -10.72 -14.37
CA GLY A 252 10.04 -11.57 -13.65
C GLY A 252 10.43 -13.01 -13.32
N VAL A 253 11.58 -13.23 -12.69
CA VAL A 253 11.80 -14.45 -11.89
C VAL A 253 12.68 -14.12 -10.69
N LEU A 254 12.12 -14.08 -9.49
CA LEU A 254 12.90 -13.85 -8.28
C LEU A 254 13.59 -15.16 -7.86
N THR A 255 14.91 -15.15 -7.72
CA THR A 255 15.65 -16.36 -7.33
C THR A 255 15.61 -16.61 -5.83
N ASP A 256 15.72 -15.56 -5.01
CA ASP A 256 15.65 -15.68 -3.54
C ASP A 256 14.45 -14.91 -2.98
N MET A 257 13.34 -15.64 -2.87
CA MET A 257 12.10 -15.14 -2.27
C MET A 257 12.23 -14.90 -0.77
N GLN A 258 12.96 -15.75 -0.04
CA GLN A 258 13.02 -15.65 1.42
C GLN A 258 13.91 -14.50 1.88
N GLU A 259 15.07 -14.31 1.24
CA GLU A 259 15.92 -13.15 1.50
C GLU A 259 15.19 -11.84 1.20
N THR A 260 14.42 -11.83 0.11
CA THR A 260 13.59 -10.67 -0.27
C THR A 260 12.53 -10.39 0.78
N LYS A 261 11.78 -11.41 1.23
CA LYS A 261 10.81 -11.27 2.35
C LYS A 261 11.48 -10.74 3.61
N ASP A 262 12.65 -11.25 3.97
CA ASP A 262 13.38 -10.81 5.15
C ASP A 262 13.78 -9.33 5.05
N ALA A 263 14.22 -8.88 3.86
CA ALA A 263 14.54 -7.48 3.60
C ALA A 263 13.30 -6.58 3.67
N LEU A 264 12.19 -7.00 3.06
CA LEU A 264 10.91 -6.28 3.08
C LEU A 264 10.36 -6.13 4.50
N VAL A 265 10.36 -7.22 5.28
CA VAL A 265 9.92 -7.20 6.68
C VAL A 265 10.78 -6.24 7.51
N ARG A 266 12.10 -6.22 7.31
CA ARG A 266 12.99 -5.24 7.98
C ARG A 266 12.69 -3.80 7.54
N ALA A 267 12.42 -3.59 6.25
CA ALA A 267 12.12 -2.28 5.68
C ALA A 267 10.75 -1.72 6.11
N SER A 268 9.81 -2.57 6.55
CA SER A 268 8.44 -2.17 6.88
C SER A 268 8.33 -1.07 7.97
N ASP A 269 9.34 -0.90 8.82
CA ASP A 269 9.39 0.16 9.84
C ASP A 269 9.95 1.50 9.36
N LEU A 270 10.42 1.58 8.13
CA LEU A 270 11.07 2.77 7.60
C LEU A 270 10.08 3.60 6.78
N PRO A 271 10.35 4.90 6.52
CA PRO A 271 9.52 5.71 5.62
C PRO A 271 9.79 5.29 4.17
N LEU A 272 9.42 4.07 3.80
CA LEU A 272 9.75 3.45 2.52
C LEU A 272 8.56 2.64 1.99
N SER A 273 8.19 2.88 0.73
CA SER A 273 7.37 1.98 -0.09
C SER A 273 8.21 1.43 -1.25
N ILE A 274 7.81 0.29 -1.77
CA ILE A 274 8.50 -0.43 -2.85
C ILE A 274 7.47 -0.73 -3.92
N LEU A 275 7.71 -0.22 -5.11
CA LEU A 275 6.89 -0.44 -6.28
C LEU A 275 7.64 -1.35 -7.23
N ILE A 276 7.08 -2.50 -7.53
CA ILE A 276 7.66 -3.50 -8.42
C ILE A 276 6.91 -3.45 -9.75
N VAL A 277 7.62 -3.16 -10.83
CA VAL A 277 7.07 -3.07 -12.18
C VAL A 277 7.59 -4.24 -13.01
N GLY A 278 6.66 -5.13 -13.40
CA GLY A 278 6.96 -6.29 -14.23
C GLY A 278 6.93 -5.95 -15.72
N VAL A 279 8.03 -6.18 -16.42
CA VAL A 279 8.12 -6.03 -17.89
C VAL A 279 8.26 -7.38 -18.60
N GLY A 280 7.86 -7.43 -19.87
CA GLY A 280 7.91 -8.68 -20.64
C GLY A 280 6.75 -9.63 -20.33
N SER A 281 6.95 -10.92 -20.62
CA SER A 281 5.90 -11.94 -20.63
C SER A 281 6.12 -13.08 -19.64
N ALA A 282 6.96 -12.87 -18.62
CA ALA A 282 7.19 -13.89 -17.60
C ALA A 282 6.00 -14.08 -16.66
N ASP A 283 6.11 -15.13 -15.84
CA ASP A 283 5.18 -15.43 -14.76
C ASP A 283 5.50 -14.56 -13.53
N PHE A 284 4.56 -13.70 -13.16
CA PHE A 284 4.70 -12.78 -12.03
C PHE A 284 4.00 -13.27 -10.75
N THR A 285 3.60 -14.55 -10.67
CA THR A 285 2.97 -15.12 -9.47
C THR A 285 3.77 -14.84 -8.19
N GLN A 286 5.11 -14.86 -8.27
CA GLN A 286 5.98 -14.52 -7.14
C GLN A 286 5.86 -13.06 -6.68
N MET A 287 5.60 -12.13 -7.59
CA MET A 287 5.45 -10.71 -7.27
C MET A 287 4.09 -10.44 -6.63
N GLU A 288 3.04 -11.12 -7.09
CA GLU A 288 1.70 -11.09 -6.45
C GLU A 288 1.74 -11.61 -5.00
N ILE A 289 2.65 -12.55 -4.68
CA ILE A 289 2.88 -12.99 -3.30
C ILE A 289 3.53 -11.88 -2.46
N LEU A 290 4.41 -11.07 -3.06
CA LEU A 290 5.07 -9.97 -2.35
C LEU A 290 4.15 -8.78 -2.08
N ASP A 291 3.18 -8.56 -2.97
CA ASP A 291 2.14 -7.52 -2.90
C ASP A 291 1.24 -7.64 -1.66
N ALA A 292 1.15 -8.84 -1.07
CA ALA A 292 0.40 -9.10 0.17
C ALA A 292 -1.11 -8.74 0.15
N ASP A 293 -1.67 -8.39 -1.01
CA ASP A 293 -3.09 -8.08 -1.24
C ASP A 293 -4.07 -9.20 -0.88
N ASN A 294 -3.59 -10.44 -0.84
CA ASN A 294 -4.37 -11.61 -0.46
C ASN A 294 -4.59 -11.72 1.07
N GLY A 295 -4.34 -10.67 1.84
CA GLY A 295 -4.58 -10.58 3.29
C GLY A 295 -3.51 -11.22 4.17
N HIS A 296 -2.44 -11.77 3.58
CA HIS A 296 -1.34 -12.39 4.30
C HIS A 296 -0.13 -11.44 4.36
N ARG A 297 0.07 -10.83 5.52
CA ARG A 297 1.29 -10.02 5.78
C ARG A 297 2.54 -10.86 5.60
N LEU A 298 3.58 -10.26 5.02
CA LEU A 298 4.87 -10.92 4.86
C LEU A 298 5.46 -11.32 6.21
N GLU A 299 5.94 -12.57 6.27
CA GLU A 299 6.64 -13.15 7.41
C GLU A 299 8.07 -13.48 7.01
N SER A 300 9.02 -13.06 7.84
CA SER A 300 10.45 -13.32 7.67
C SER A 300 10.83 -14.71 8.19
N SER A 301 12.03 -15.17 7.84
CA SER A 301 12.62 -16.44 8.27
C SER A 301 12.72 -16.60 9.79
N THR A 302 12.69 -15.49 10.54
CA THR A 302 12.74 -15.47 12.02
C THR A 302 11.36 -15.51 12.67
N GLY A 303 10.27 -15.59 11.88
CA GLY A 303 8.89 -15.52 12.35
C GLY A 303 8.37 -14.10 12.62
N ARG A 304 9.19 -13.07 12.32
CA ARG A 304 8.76 -11.67 12.42
C ARG A 304 7.86 -11.33 11.24
N VAL A 305 6.70 -10.73 11.54
CA VAL A 305 5.71 -10.25 10.55
C VAL A 305 5.96 -8.77 10.24
N ALA A 306 5.74 -8.36 8.99
CA ALA A 306 5.82 -6.97 8.56
C ALA A 306 4.83 -6.08 9.34
N THR A 307 5.29 -4.90 9.77
CA THR A 307 4.46 -3.99 10.59
C THR A 307 3.33 -3.34 9.79
N ARG A 308 3.54 -3.17 8.49
CA ARG A 308 2.59 -2.68 7.49
C ARG A 308 2.96 -3.28 6.14
N ASP A 309 2.00 -3.26 5.23
CA ASP A 309 2.31 -3.47 3.82
C ASP A 309 3.08 -2.25 3.23
N ILE A 310 4.05 -2.57 2.37
CA ILE A 310 4.97 -1.62 1.73
C ILE A 310 5.23 -1.94 0.27
N VAL A 311 4.72 -3.06 -0.26
CA VAL A 311 5.01 -3.51 -1.63
C VAL A 311 3.78 -3.28 -2.47
N GLN A 312 3.97 -2.76 -3.67
CA GLN A 312 2.94 -2.70 -4.69
C GLN A 312 3.47 -3.33 -5.98
N PHE A 313 2.76 -4.26 -6.60
CA PHE A 313 3.13 -4.88 -7.87
C PHE A 313 2.27 -4.40 -9.05
N VAL A 314 2.93 -4.03 -10.16
CA VAL A 314 2.26 -3.60 -11.39
C VAL A 314 2.85 -4.32 -12.62
N PRO A 315 2.07 -5.17 -13.31
CA PRO A 315 2.49 -5.76 -14.58
C PRO A 315 2.25 -4.78 -15.75
N MET A 316 3.31 -4.30 -16.40
CA MET A 316 3.21 -3.31 -17.50
C MET A 316 2.38 -3.77 -18.70
N ARG A 317 2.25 -5.09 -18.90
CA ARG A 317 1.39 -5.64 -19.96
C ARG A 317 -0.08 -5.24 -19.80
N GLU A 318 -0.56 -5.03 -18.58
CA GLU A 318 -1.95 -4.63 -18.28
C GLU A 318 -2.16 -3.12 -18.46
N VAL A 319 -1.11 -2.35 -18.19
CA VAL A 319 -1.05 -0.92 -18.50
C VAL A 319 -1.10 -0.71 -20.02
N HIS A 320 -0.23 -1.40 -20.77
CA HIS A 320 -0.16 -1.27 -22.22
C HIS A 320 -1.39 -1.81 -22.95
N SER A 321 -2.10 -2.78 -22.37
CA SER A 321 -3.38 -3.27 -22.92
C SER A 321 -4.53 -2.27 -22.71
N GLY A 322 -4.30 -1.21 -21.92
CA GLY A 322 -5.32 -0.23 -21.55
C GLY A 322 -6.31 -0.74 -20.51
N GLN A 323 -6.04 -1.86 -19.85
CA GLN A 323 -6.89 -2.37 -18.77
C GLN A 323 -6.84 -1.47 -17.54
N ILE A 324 -5.67 -0.88 -17.26
CA ILE A 324 -5.45 0.08 -16.18
C ILE A 324 -4.62 1.27 -16.68
N SER A 325 -4.86 2.45 -16.10
CA SER A 325 -3.99 3.62 -16.31
C SER A 325 -2.72 3.48 -15.48
N VAL A 326 -1.57 3.93 -16.00
CA VAL A 326 -0.31 4.05 -15.26
C VAL A 326 -0.53 4.75 -13.92
N VAL A 327 -1.25 5.87 -13.92
CA VAL A 327 -1.51 6.67 -12.71
C VAL A 327 -2.31 5.86 -11.69
N GLN A 328 -3.34 5.13 -12.16
CA GLN A 328 -4.16 4.31 -11.28
C GLN A 328 -3.31 3.21 -10.65
N ALA A 329 -2.55 2.49 -11.47
CA ALA A 329 -1.71 1.40 -11.01
C ALA A 329 -0.64 1.87 -10.01
N LEU A 330 -0.10 3.09 -10.14
CA LEU A 330 0.96 3.58 -9.25
C LEU A 330 0.46 4.24 -7.96
N LEU A 331 -0.74 4.81 -7.99
CA LEU A 331 -1.29 5.57 -6.87
C LEU A 331 -2.43 4.84 -6.15
N GLU A 332 -2.71 3.60 -6.50
CA GLU A 332 -3.71 2.76 -5.84
C GLU A 332 -3.35 2.54 -4.37
N GLU A 333 -2.11 2.14 -4.07
CA GLU A 333 -1.72 1.79 -2.71
C GLU A 333 -0.76 2.76 -2.03
N LEU A 334 0.11 3.41 -2.81
CA LEU A 334 1.16 4.28 -2.28
C LEU A 334 0.63 5.33 -1.27
N PRO A 335 -0.48 6.05 -1.52
CA PRO A 335 -1.05 6.97 -0.52
C PRO A 335 -1.48 6.28 0.78
N GLY A 336 -2.06 5.07 0.68
CA GLY A 336 -2.49 4.27 1.83
C GLY A 336 -1.31 3.76 2.66
N GLN A 337 -0.26 3.28 2.00
CA GLN A 337 0.98 2.84 2.64
C GLN A 337 1.67 4.00 3.37
N PHE A 338 1.74 5.17 2.73
CA PHE A 338 2.26 6.41 3.34
C PHE A 338 1.45 6.80 4.58
N LEU A 339 0.12 6.85 4.48
CA LEU A 339 -0.74 7.25 5.60
C LEU A 339 -0.65 6.26 6.75
N THR A 340 -0.55 4.97 6.46
CA THR A 340 -0.31 3.93 7.47
C THR A 340 0.99 4.18 8.23
N TYR A 341 2.08 4.50 7.52
CA TYR A 341 3.36 4.84 8.15
C TYR A 341 3.24 6.05 9.08
N MET A 342 2.60 7.13 8.63
CA MET A 342 2.45 8.38 9.40
C MET A 342 1.59 8.18 10.65
N ARG A 343 0.44 7.49 10.50
CA ARG A 343 -0.53 7.22 11.58
C ARG A 343 0.10 6.34 12.66
N CYS A 344 0.77 5.24 12.29
CA CYS A 344 1.42 4.35 13.25
C CYS A 344 2.51 5.04 14.08
N ARG A 345 3.05 6.18 13.62
CA ARG A 345 4.08 6.98 14.31
C ARG A 345 3.56 8.28 14.90
N ASN A 346 2.25 8.54 14.86
CA ASN A 346 1.63 9.79 15.28
C ASN A 346 2.26 11.05 14.63
N ILE A 347 2.76 10.90 13.40
CA ILE A 347 3.31 12.03 12.63
C ILE A 347 2.14 12.84 12.09
N ARG A 348 2.19 14.16 12.23
CA ARG A 348 1.15 15.09 11.75
C ARG A 348 1.72 16.03 10.68
N PRO A 349 0.90 16.43 9.69
CA PRO A 349 1.29 17.48 8.77
C PRO A 349 1.44 18.80 9.53
N HIS A 350 2.34 19.66 9.06
CA HIS A 350 2.53 20.99 9.64
C HIS A 350 1.57 21.99 8.98
N ASN A 351 1.15 23.02 9.72
CA ASN A 351 0.38 24.15 9.17
C ASN A 351 -0.97 23.83 8.52
N VAL A 352 -1.54 22.64 8.73
CA VAL A 352 -2.96 22.41 8.44
C VAL A 352 -3.74 23.03 9.58
N ALA A 353 -4.22 24.27 9.39
CA ALA A 353 -5.20 24.84 10.31
C ALA A 353 -6.36 23.85 10.44
N ALA A 354 -6.80 23.58 11.68
CA ALA A 354 -8.04 22.83 11.87
C ALA A 354 -9.15 23.59 11.12
N ALA A 355 -9.62 23.00 10.03
CA ALA A 355 -10.70 23.55 9.22
C ALA A 355 -12.04 23.43 9.96
#